data_AF-A0A812TQZ3-F1
#
_entry.id   AF-A0A812TQZ3-F1
#
_cell.length_a   1.000
_cell.length_b   1.000
_cell.length_c   1.000
_cell.angle_alpha   90.00
_cell.angle_beta   90.00
_cell.angle_gamma   90.00
#
_symmetry.space_group_name_H-M   'P 1'
#
loop_
_entity.id
_entity.type
_entity.pdbx_description
1 polymer ?
#
loop_
_entity_poly.entity_id
_entity_poly.type
_entity_poly.pdbx_seq_one_letter_code
_entity_poly.pdbx_strand_id
1 'polypeptide(L)'
;MAFPTLPAGCARRLHRMVEHLAMLHAAIGVGGRRFSATTLAQPRSGAVRELAERASRASLLDMELQRCADGAAVLRVGAQTQLQLSMADLRSFLSRLRELKKMPASGGDLRQFLEKVDAALPGFGAEGAHLALTAFAELRCRQGAISAWPLLMKHRSTLSPSCIAEGVWAASGIPSPPRDVVYEAVGLAREVAPHMKLLPEEALYRCIYGLARIHTGRGSTELLRRAEASVTQALGRRPCPFLPRQLVRLCWAMARLGCRDNRIFQGLEQQITNVLNHLQVKELEALYGVLTELELVRQWKLIHDVERALQSREDEAASMNKSPRRRPFRRRWTRADLMHSVLPARK
;
A
#
# COMPACT_ATOMS: atom_id res chain seq x y z
N MET A 1 17.26 -25.33 -36.56
CA MET A 1 16.58 -24.03 -36.55
C MET A 1 17.58 -22.99 -36.08
N ALA A 2 17.97 -22.06 -36.97
CA ALA A 2 18.99 -21.05 -36.69
C ALA A 2 18.39 -19.91 -35.84
N PHE A 3 19.10 -19.52 -34.77
CA PHE A 3 18.74 -18.36 -33.96
C PHE A 3 19.08 -17.05 -34.69
N PRO A 4 18.26 -15.99 -34.57
CA PRO A 4 18.60 -14.72 -35.16
C PRO A 4 19.74 -14.07 -34.36
N THR A 5 20.82 -13.75 -35.06
CA THR A 5 21.92 -12.94 -34.56
C THR A 5 21.45 -11.51 -34.33
N LEU A 6 21.61 -11.01 -33.11
CA LEU A 6 21.34 -9.61 -32.77
C LEU A 6 22.22 -8.67 -33.61
N PRO A 7 21.69 -7.54 -34.10
CA PRO A 7 22.46 -6.62 -34.92
C PRO A 7 23.61 -5.99 -34.12
N ALA A 8 24.83 -6.03 -34.68
CA ALA A 8 26.08 -5.53 -34.09
C ALA A 8 26.07 -4.04 -33.67
N GLY A 9 24.98 -3.31 -33.93
CA GLY A 9 24.76 -1.95 -33.45
C GLY A 9 24.27 -1.83 -32.00
N CYS A 10 23.71 -2.90 -31.40
CA CYS A 10 23.18 -2.84 -30.04
C CYS A 10 24.29 -2.84 -28.97
N ALA A 11 25.35 -3.63 -29.18
CA ALA A 11 26.49 -3.70 -28.26
C ALA A 11 27.27 -2.36 -28.17
N ARG A 12 27.41 -1.65 -29.30
CA ARG A 12 28.08 -0.33 -29.32
C ARG A 12 27.27 0.76 -28.63
N ARG A 13 25.93 0.63 -28.59
CA ARG A 13 25.05 1.60 -27.93
C ARG A 13 25.10 1.45 -26.40
N LEU A 14 25.17 0.22 -25.90
CA LEU A 14 25.38 -0.07 -24.47
C LEU A 14 26.76 0.37 -23.99
N HIS A 15 27.81 0.15 -24.78
CA HIS A 15 29.17 0.59 -24.44
C HIS A 15 29.27 2.12 -24.30
N ARG A 16 28.65 2.88 -25.22
CA ARG A 16 28.63 4.35 -25.16
C ARG A 16 27.82 4.89 -23.98
N MET A 17 26.76 4.20 -23.54
CA MET A 17 26.00 4.60 -22.35
C MET A 17 26.80 4.41 -21.06
N VAL A 18 27.60 3.33 -20.97
CA VAL A 18 28.49 3.08 -19.82
C VAL A 18 29.63 4.12 -19.77
N GLU A 19 30.20 4.49 -20.92
CA GLU A 19 31.21 5.57 -20.99
C GLU A 19 30.64 6.94 -20.60
N HIS A 20 29.39 7.25 -21.00
CA HIS A 20 28.74 8.49 -20.63
C HIS A 20 28.44 8.58 -19.13
N LEU A 21 28.05 7.47 -18.49
CA LEU A 21 27.84 7.40 -17.04
C LEU A 21 29.15 7.53 -16.25
N ALA A 22 30.25 6.96 -16.76
CA ALA A 22 31.58 7.13 -16.18
C ALA A 22 32.08 8.58 -16.28
N MET A 23 31.82 9.26 -17.41
CA MET A 23 32.16 10.69 -17.56
C MET A 23 31.29 11.61 -16.69
N LEU A 24 30.01 11.29 -16.49
CA LEU A 24 29.14 12.03 -15.57
C LEU A 24 29.58 11.89 -14.11
N HIS A 25 30.11 10.72 -13.72
CA HIS A 25 30.72 10.53 -12.39
C HIS A 25 32.04 11.30 -12.22
N ALA A 26 32.81 11.50 -13.29
CA ALA A 26 34.03 12.31 -13.25
C ALA A 26 33.74 13.82 -13.22
N ALA A 27 32.61 14.27 -13.78
CA ALA A 27 32.24 15.69 -13.85
C ALA A 27 31.63 16.23 -12.54
N ILE A 28 31.09 15.37 -11.66
CA ILE A 28 30.60 15.77 -10.33
C ILE A 28 31.80 15.77 -9.36
N GLY A 29 32.77 16.63 -9.64
CA GLY A 29 33.96 16.86 -8.82
C GLY A 29 33.63 17.74 -7.62
N VAL A 30 33.37 17.12 -6.47
CA VAL A 30 33.40 17.79 -5.17
C VAL A 30 34.84 17.77 -4.64
N GLY A 31 35.44 18.95 -4.55
CA GLY A 31 36.37 19.34 -3.48
C GLY A 31 37.67 18.55 -3.36
N GLY A 32 38.77 19.16 -3.84
CA GLY A 32 40.12 18.65 -3.77
C GLY A 32 40.55 18.08 -2.41
N ARG A 33 40.81 16.78 -2.38
CA ARG A 33 41.86 16.17 -1.56
C ARG A 33 42.76 15.38 -2.50
N ARG A 34 44.08 15.61 -2.39
CA ARG A 34 45.09 14.81 -3.07
C ARG A 34 44.97 13.38 -2.57
N PHE A 35 44.35 12.51 -3.37
CA PHE A 35 44.40 11.07 -3.14
C PHE A 35 45.73 10.56 -3.67
N SER A 36 46.57 10.07 -2.77
CA SER A 36 47.72 9.24 -3.11
C SER A 36 47.24 8.02 -3.89
N ALA A 37 47.89 7.74 -5.02
CA ALA A 37 47.63 6.58 -5.86
C ALA A 37 48.04 5.30 -5.11
N THR A 38 47.09 4.69 -4.42
CA THR A 38 47.28 3.40 -3.75
C THR A 38 46.36 2.37 -4.39
N THR A 39 46.99 1.48 -5.18
CA THR A 39 46.55 0.12 -5.52
C THR A 39 45.06 -0.04 -5.90
N LEU A 40 44.73 0.26 -7.16
CA LEU A 40 43.53 -0.25 -7.82
C LEU A 40 43.61 -1.78 -7.92
N ALA A 41 43.09 -2.47 -6.92
CA ALA A 41 42.90 -3.92 -6.97
C ALA A 41 41.95 -4.24 -8.12
N GLN A 42 42.44 -4.94 -9.14
CA GLN A 42 41.61 -5.43 -10.24
C GLN A 42 40.45 -6.27 -9.67
N PRO A 43 39.19 -6.00 -10.05
CA PRO A 43 38.08 -6.82 -9.61
C PRO A 43 38.33 -8.26 -10.07
N ARG A 44 38.37 -9.19 -9.11
CA ARG A 44 38.55 -10.63 -9.37
C ARG A 44 37.52 -11.04 -10.43
N SER A 45 37.98 -11.59 -11.56
CA SER A 45 37.15 -11.88 -12.74
C SER A 45 35.91 -12.74 -12.43
N GLY A 46 35.94 -13.52 -11.34
CA GLY A 46 34.81 -14.28 -10.84
C GLY A 46 33.60 -13.45 -10.40
N ALA A 47 33.80 -12.31 -9.73
CA ALA A 47 32.69 -11.50 -9.23
C ALA A 47 31.88 -10.84 -10.36
N VAL A 48 32.58 -10.42 -11.43
CA VAL A 48 31.95 -9.83 -12.62
C VAL A 48 31.13 -10.88 -13.37
N ARG A 49 31.65 -12.11 -13.50
CA ARG A 49 30.92 -13.23 -14.11
C ARG A 49 29.69 -13.62 -13.30
N GLU A 50 29.80 -13.68 -11.98
CA GLU A 50 28.66 -14.01 -11.11
C GLU A 50 27.55 -12.95 -11.19
N LEU A 51 27.91 -11.67 -11.24
CA LEU A 51 26.94 -10.58 -11.44
C LEU A 51 26.27 -10.64 -12.81
N ALA A 52 27.02 -10.92 -13.87
CA ALA A 52 26.47 -11.07 -15.22
C ALA A 52 25.52 -12.27 -15.32
N GLU A 53 25.87 -13.40 -14.69
CA GLU A 53 25.00 -14.58 -14.61
C GLU A 53 23.73 -14.28 -13.81
N ARG A 54 23.82 -13.56 -12.68
CA ARG A 54 22.64 -13.13 -11.89
C ARG A 54 21.73 -12.18 -12.68
N ALA A 55 22.29 -11.22 -13.41
CA ALA A 55 21.52 -10.30 -14.25
C ALA A 55 20.81 -11.02 -15.41
N SER A 56 21.50 -11.97 -16.05
CA SER A 56 20.91 -12.82 -17.10
C SER A 56 19.78 -13.69 -16.55
N ARG A 57 19.94 -14.24 -15.34
CA ARG A 57 18.91 -15.05 -14.67
C ARG A 57 17.66 -14.26 -14.30
N ALA A 58 17.82 -13.06 -13.73
CA ALA A 58 16.70 -12.18 -13.41
C ALA A 58 15.84 -11.91 -14.67
N SER A 59 16.50 -11.71 -15.81
CA SER A 59 15.83 -11.53 -17.11
C SER A 59 15.01 -12.76 -17.55
N LEU A 60 15.50 -13.99 -17.33
CA LEU A 60 14.77 -15.20 -17.69
C LEU A 60 13.52 -15.40 -16.83
N LEU A 61 13.65 -15.27 -15.51
CA LEU A 61 12.51 -15.40 -14.59
C LEU A 61 11.45 -14.33 -14.89
N ASP A 62 11.88 -13.08 -15.09
CA ASP A 62 10.96 -11.99 -15.42
C ASP A 62 10.19 -12.28 -16.72
N MET A 63 10.84 -12.82 -17.75
CA MET A 63 10.16 -13.22 -18.98
C MET A 63 9.13 -14.33 -18.76
N GLU A 64 9.43 -15.32 -17.92
CA GLU A 64 8.46 -16.39 -17.58
C GLU A 64 7.27 -15.84 -16.79
N LEU A 65 7.53 -14.95 -15.83
CA LEU A 65 6.49 -14.29 -15.05
C LEU A 65 5.58 -13.42 -15.91
N GLN A 66 6.13 -12.74 -16.92
CA GLN A 66 5.34 -11.95 -17.86
C GLN A 66 4.43 -12.80 -18.76
N ARG A 67 4.78 -14.06 -19.01
CA ARG A 67 3.94 -15.02 -19.76
C ARG A 67 2.80 -15.59 -18.92
N CYS A 68 2.84 -15.45 -17.60
CA CYS A 68 1.79 -15.94 -16.72
C CYS A 68 0.50 -15.12 -16.90
N ALA A 69 -0.58 -15.80 -17.27
CA ALA A 69 -1.89 -15.17 -17.49
C ALA A 69 -2.66 -14.87 -16.20
N ASP A 70 -2.37 -15.58 -15.11
CA ASP A 70 -2.98 -15.42 -13.80
C ASP A 70 -2.01 -15.75 -12.66
N GLY A 71 -2.43 -15.48 -11.42
CA GLY A 71 -1.59 -15.74 -10.26
C GLY A 71 -1.37 -17.22 -9.95
N ALA A 72 -2.22 -18.13 -10.44
CA ALA A 72 -1.97 -19.57 -10.27
C ALA A 72 -0.78 -20.00 -11.12
N ALA A 73 -0.67 -19.51 -12.36
CA ALA A 73 0.51 -19.73 -13.20
C ALA A 73 1.78 -19.15 -12.56
N VAL A 74 1.71 -17.94 -11.98
CA VAL A 74 2.84 -17.33 -11.26
C VAL A 74 3.30 -18.20 -10.08
N LEU A 75 2.35 -18.66 -9.26
CA LEU A 75 2.67 -19.53 -8.13
C LEU A 75 3.24 -20.88 -8.57
N ARG A 76 2.75 -21.45 -9.67
CA ARG A 76 3.28 -22.68 -10.24
C ARG A 76 4.74 -22.52 -10.66
N VAL A 77 5.07 -21.42 -11.36
CA VAL A 77 6.46 -21.09 -11.69
C VAL A 77 7.29 -21.01 -10.40
N GLY A 78 6.84 -20.27 -9.39
CA GLY A 78 7.55 -20.18 -8.11
C GLY A 78 7.70 -21.52 -7.37
N ALA A 79 6.68 -22.36 -7.40
CA ALA A 79 6.68 -23.69 -6.80
C ALA A 79 7.61 -24.68 -7.53
N GLN A 80 7.70 -24.60 -8.85
CA GLN A 80 8.50 -25.51 -9.68
C GLN A 80 9.97 -25.07 -9.83
N THR A 81 10.26 -23.78 -9.68
CA THR A 81 11.62 -23.25 -9.77
C THR A 81 12.53 -23.88 -8.73
N GLN A 82 13.50 -24.70 -9.14
CA GLN A 82 14.48 -25.35 -8.26
C GLN A 82 15.51 -24.35 -7.67
N LEU A 83 15.45 -23.09 -8.08
CA LEU A 83 16.40 -22.06 -7.65
C LEU A 83 16.14 -21.64 -6.21
N GLN A 84 17.22 -21.35 -5.49
CA GLN A 84 17.14 -20.60 -4.23
C GLN A 84 16.58 -19.21 -4.55
N LEU A 85 15.49 -18.86 -3.87
CA LEU A 85 14.83 -17.59 -4.08
C LEU A 85 15.77 -16.47 -3.62
N SER A 86 16.15 -15.56 -4.53
CA SER A 86 16.83 -14.33 -4.19
C SER A 86 15.83 -13.22 -3.86
N MET A 87 16.31 -12.12 -3.29
CA MET A 87 15.47 -10.94 -3.02
C MET A 87 14.89 -10.33 -4.32
N ALA A 88 15.66 -10.38 -5.42
CA ALA A 88 15.20 -9.91 -6.73
C ALA A 88 14.07 -10.81 -7.25
N ASP A 89 14.22 -12.13 -7.15
CA ASP A 89 13.20 -13.08 -7.57
C ASP A 89 11.90 -12.87 -6.76
N LEU A 90 11.99 -12.78 -5.43
CA LEU A 90 10.84 -12.52 -4.57
C LEU A 90 10.12 -11.23 -4.98
N ARG A 91 10.87 -10.15 -5.26
CA ARG A 91 10.30 -8.89 -5.73
C ARG A 91 9.57 -9.06 -7.06
N SER A 92 10.14 -9.76 -8.02
CA SER A 92 9.50 -10.04 -9.31
C SER A 92 8.22 -10.87 -9.17
N PHE A 93 8.25 -11.95 -8.37
CA PHE A 93 7.06 -12.76 -8.08
C PHE A 93 5.93 -11.92 -7.46
N LEU A 94 6.24 -11.18 -6.40
CA LEU A 94 5.25 -10.37 -5.68
C LEU A 94 4.72 -9.22 -6.53
N SER A 95 5.58 -8.56 -7.33
CA SER A 95 5.15 -7.52 -8.28
C SER A 95 4.17 -8.09 -9.30
N ARG A 96 4.50 -9.24 -9.89
CA ARG A 96 3.63 -9.87 -10.89
C ARG A 96 2.28 -10.30 -10.29
N LEU A 97 2.29 -10.87 -9.08
CA LEU A 97 1.05 -11.21 -8.37
C LEU A 97 0.17 -9.97 -8.11
N ARG A 98 0.78 -8.83 -7.76
CA ARG A 98 0.08 -7.56 -7.53
C ARG A 98 -0.57 -7.00 -8.79
N GLU A 99 0.14 -7.06 -9.92
CA GLU A 99 -0.39 -6.64 -11.23
C GLU A 99 -1.65 -7.42 -11.60
N LEU A 100 -1.63 -8.74 -11.39
CA LEU A 100 -2.73 -9.63 -11.73
C LEU A 100 -3.91 -9.54 -10.74
N LYS A 101 -3.71 -8.96 -9.54
CA LYS A 101 -4.71 -8.78 -8.46
C LYS A 101 -5.48 -10.07 -8.12
N LYS A 102 -4.88 -11.23 -8.37
CA LYS A 102 -5.48 -12.55 -8.19
C LYS A 102 -4.45 -13.47 -7.56
N MET A 103 -4.53 -13.65 -6.25
CA MET A 103 -3.77 -14.68 -5.55
C MET A 103 -4.73 -15.82 -5.19
N PRO A 104 -4.46 -17.07 -5.60
CA PRO A 104 -5.22 -18.23 -5.14
C PRO A 104 -5.29 -18.26 -3.60
N ALA A 105 -6.47 -18.56 -3.06
CA ALA A 105 -6.67 -18.63 -1.61
C ALA A 105 -6.01 -19.88 -0.99
N SER A 106 -5.86 -20.93 -1.77
CA SER A 106 -5.31 -22.24 -1.37
C SER A 106 -4.79 -23.00 -2.58
N GLY A 107 -3.90 -23.97 -2.36
CA GLY A 107 -3.40 -24.87 -3.39
C GLY A 107 -2.01 -25.42 -3.04
N GLY A 108 -1.62 -26.52 -3.71
CA GLY A 108 -0.27 -27.10 -3.56
C GLY A 108 0.81 -26.11 -3.98
N ASP A 109 0.64 -25.46 -5.13
CA ASP A 109 1.58 -24.45 -5.65
C ASP A 109 1.76 -23.28 -4.67
N LEU A 110 0.68 -22.79 -4.06
CA LEU A 110 0.76 -21.73 -3.04
C LEU A 110 1.58 -22.18 -1.84
N ARG A 111 1.31 -23.39 -1.32
CA ARG A 111 2.00 -23.92 -0.14
C ARG A 111 3.49 -24.07 -0.41
N GLN A 112 3.85 -24.69 -1.53
CA GLN A 112 5.25 -24.87 -1.94
C GLN A 112 5.97 -23.53 -2.16
N PHE A 113 5.29 -22.56 -2.78
CA PHE A 113 5.84 -21.21 -2.93
C PHE A 113 6.09 -20.56 -1.57
N LEU A 114 5.11 -20.60 -0.65
CA LEU A 114 5.26 -20.04 0.68
C LEU A 114 6.36 -20.72 1.51
N GLU A 115 6.50 -22.05 1.41
CA GLU A 115 7.61 -22.78 2.07
C GLU A 115 8.97 -22.27 1.59
N LYS A 116 9.13 -21.98 0.30
CA LYS A 116 10.36 -21.38 -0.25
C LYS A 116 10.57 -19.95 0.22
N VAL A 117 9.51 -19.14 0.24
CA VAL A 117 9.59 -17.77 0.78
C VAL A 117 10.03 -17.84 2.24
N ASP A 118 9.39 -18.67 3.07
CA ASP A 118 9.69 -18.82 4.49
C ASP A 118 11.13 -19.30 4.74
N ALA A 119 11.65 -20.18 3.89
CA ALA A 119 13.05 -20.62 3.95
C ALA A 119 14.05 -19.51 3.57
N ALA A 120 13.71 -18.64 2.61
CA ALA A 120 14.61 -17.59 2.11
C ALA A 120 14.53 -16.29 2.92
N LEU A 121 13.36 -15.97 3.48
CA LEU A 121 13.05 -14.67 4.10
C LEU A 121 14.01 -14.28 5.25
N PRO A 122 14.48 -15.20 6.12
CA PRO A 122 15.47 -14.86 7.15
C PRO A 122 16.78 -14.30 6.58
N GLY A 123 17.15 -14.65 5.35
CA GLY A 123 18.36 -14.18 4.67
C GLY A 123 18.21 -12.79 4.03
N PHE A 124 16.98 -12.27 3.89
CA PHE A 124 16.74 -10.98 3.23
C PHE A 124 16.72 -9.78 4.20
N GLY A 125 16.80 -10.02 5.51
CA GLY A 125 16.84 -8.97 6.53
C GLY A 125 15.55 -8.13 6.61
N ALA A 126 15.70 -6.90 7.10
CA ALA A 126 14.60 -5.99 7.39
C ALA A 126 13.77 -5.60 6.14
N GLU A 127 14.46 -5.30 5.03
CA GLU A 127 13.82 -4.92 3.77
C GLU A 127 13.01 -6.09 3.19
N GLY A 128 13.55 -7.30 3.22
CA GLY A 128 12.84 -8.50 2.79
C GLY A 128 11.58 -8.78 3.59
N ALA A 129 11.68 -8.72 4.92
CA ALA A 129 10.54 -8.93 5.81
C ALA A 129 9.42 -7.91 5.55
N HIS A 130 9.78 -6.62 5.42
CA HIS A 130 8.83 -5.55 5.10
C HIS A 130 8.19 -5.73 3.71
N LEU A 131 8.98 -6.04 2.68
CA LEU A 131 8.49 -6.29 1.33
C LEU A 131 7.50 -7.45 1.29
N ALA A 132 7.86 -8.58 1.90
CA ALA A 132 7.02 -9.78 1.94
C ALA A 132 5.70 -9.50 2.67
N LEU A 133 5.77 -8.90 3.87
CA LEU A 133 4.58 -8.61 4.67
C LEU A 133 3.60 -7.69 3.93
N THR A 134 4.08 -6.57 3.39
CA THR A 134 3.22 -5.60 2.68
C THR A 134 2.62 -6.21 1.42
N ALA A 135 3.39 -7.00 0.65
CA ALA A 135 2.88 -7.66 -0.54
C ALA A 135 1.83 -8.71 -0.22
N PHE A 136 2.07 -9.57 0.77
CA PHE A 136 1.09 -10.58 1.17
C PHE A 136 -0.18 -9.95 1.75
N ALA A 137 -0.07 -8.85 2.48
CA ALA A 137 -1.24 -8.10 2.96
C ALA A 137 -2.06 -7.51 1.80
N GLU A 138 -1.42 -6.94 0.78
CA GLU A 138 -2.09 -6.44 -0.44
C GLU A 138 -2.79 -7.55 -1.21
N LEU A 139 -2.12 -8.69 -1.34
CA LEU A 139 -2.61 -9.87 -2.03
C LEU A 139 -3.64 -10.67 -1.22
N ARG A 140 -3.94 -10.24 0.02
CA ARG A 140 -4.81 -10.94 0.99
C ARG A 140 -4.35 -12.38 1.28
N CYS A 141 -3.05 -12.65 1.16
CA CYS A 141 -2.45 -13.93 1.53
C CYS A 141 -2.24 -13.98 3.04
N ARG A 142 -3.23 -14.54 3.76
CA ARG A 142 -3.17 -14.66 5.23
C ARG A 142 -1.92 -15.38 5.69
N GLN A 143 -1.61 -16.54 5.11
CA GLN A 143 -0.51 -17.38 5.56
C GLN A 143 0.84 -16.67 5.37
N GLY A 144 1.12 -16.13 4.18
CA GLY A 144 2.36 -15.42 3.90
C GLY A 144 2.54 -14.17 4.78
N ALA A 145 1.46 -13.41 5.03
CA ALA A 145 1.53 -12.24 5.91
C ALA A 145 1.81 -12.63 7.38
N ILE A 146 1.22 -13.72 7.88
CA ILE A 146 1.50 -14.23 9.22
C ILE A 146 2.93 -14.77 9.31
N SER A 147 3.43 -15.51 8.33
CA SER A 147 4.83 -15.99 8.32
C SER A 147 5.85 -14.84 8.28
N ALA A 148 5.57 -13.77 7.53
CA ALA A 148 6.47 -12.61 7.44
C ALA A 148 6.47 -11.72 8.69
N TRP A 149 5.40 -11.78 9.51
CA TRP A 149 5.21 -10.88 10.65
C TRP A 149 6.30 -11.01 11.75
N PRO A 150 6.65 -12.20 12.27
CA PRO A 150 7.72 -12.34 13.26
C PRO A 150 9.07 -11.80 12.78
N LEU A 151 9.37 -11.92 11.47
CA LEU A 151 10.60 -11.40 10.90
C LEU A 151 10.60 -9.87 10.83
N LEU A 152 9.46 -9.24 10.51
CA LEU A 152 9.32 -7.78 10.63
C LEU A 152 9.59 -7.34 12.08
N MET A 153 8.96 -8.03 13.05
CA MET A 153 9.11 -7.70 14.47
C MET A 153 10.55 -7.88 14.97
N LYS A 154 11.26 -8.91 14.50
CA LYS A 154 12.69 -9.11 14.76
C LYS A 154 13.55 -7.94 14.26
N HIS A 155 13.18 -7.36 13.12
CA HIS A 155 13.91 -6.27 12.49
C HIS A 155 13.38 -4.86 12.80
N ARG A 156 12.38 -4.73 13.69
CA ARG A 156 11.66 -3.47 13.93
C ARG A 156 12.55 -2.26 14.20
N SER A 157 13.63 -2.44 14.96
CA SER A 157 14.56 -1.35 15.35
C SER A 157 15.44 -0.86 14.20
N THR A 158 15.51 -1.61 13.10
CA THR A 158 16.28 -1.24 11.90
C THR A 158 15.40 -0.63 10.80
N LEU A 159 14.08 -0.68 10.95
CA LEU A 159 13.13 -0.18 9.97
C LEU A 159 12.97 1.34 10.10
N SER A 160 12.76 2.01 8.97
CA SER A 160 12.38 3.42 8.98
C SER A 160 10.96 3.59 9.54
N PRO A 161 10.60 4.77 10.08
CA PRO A 161 9.23 5.04 10.54
C PRO A 161 8.17 4.81 9.45
N SER A 162 8.51 5.02 8.17
CA SER A 162 7.61 4.73 7.04
C SER A 162 7.35 3.22 6.88
N CYS A 163 8.39 2.39 6.99
CA CYS A 163 8.23 0.93 6.92
C CYS A 163 7.41 0.41 8.10
N ILE A 164 7.59 0.98 9.30
CA ILE A 164 6.80 0.62 10.48
C ILE A 164 5.32 1.01 10.29
N ALA A 165 5.06 2.23 9.80
CA ALA A 165 3.72 2.72 9.46
C ALA A 165 2.99 1.80 8.47
N GLU A 166 3.69 1.33 7.45
CA GLU A 166 3.17 0.37 6.49
C GLU A 166 2.98 -1.03 7.08
N GLY A 167 3.80 -1.43 8.05
CA GLY A 167 3.60 -2.64 8.85
C GLY A 167 2.26 -2.65 9.60
N VAL A 168 1.88 -1.51 10.21
CA VAL A 168 0.56 -1.35 10.88
C VAL A 168 -0.58 -1.59 9.88
N TRP A 169 -0.45 -1.03 8.68
CA TRP A 169 -1.42 -1.25 7.62
C TRP A 169 -1.46 -2.69 7.14
N ALA A 170 -0.31 -3.32 6.96
CA ALA A 170 -0.21 -4.70 6.51
C ALA A 170 -0.88 -5.66 7.52
N ALA A 171 -0.69 -5.43 8.83
CA ALA A 171 -1.38 -6.17 9.89
C ALA A 171 -2.92 -6.10 9.73
N SER A 172 -3.45 -4.92 9.40
CA SER A 172 -4.89 -4.75 9.12
C SER A 172 -5.35 -5.46 7.84
N GLY A 173 -4.42 -5.72 6.91
CA GLY A 173 -4.68 -6.43 5.67
C GLY A 173 -4.95 -7.92 5.87
N ILE A 174 -4.43 -8.51 6.95
CA ILE A 174 -4.55 -9.92 7.30
C ILE A 174 -6.01 -10.26 7.63
N PRO A 175 -6.63 -11.21 6.94
CA PRO A 175 -7.96 -11.72 7.32
C PRO A 175 -7.92 -12.37 8.70
N SER A 176 -8.72 -11.85 9.64
CA SER A 176 -8.77 -12.32 11.04
C SER A 176 -7.35 -12.42 11.66
N PRO A 177 -6.68 -11.27 11.87
CA PRO A 177 -5.32 -11.25 12.38
C PRO A 177 -5.28 -11.87 13.79
N PRO A 178 -4.24 -12.66 14.10
CA PRO A 178 -3.99 -13.13 15.46
C PRO A 178 -3.93 -11.97 16.47
N ARG A 179 -4.31 -12.23 17.73
CA ARG A 179 -4.46 -11.19 18.75
C ARG A 179 -3.12 -10.51 19.10
N ASP A 180 -2.04 -11.28 19.12
CA ASP A 180 -0.65 -10.84 19.23
C ASP A 180 -0.28 -9.88 18.10
N VAL A 181 -0.58 -10.22 16.85
CA VAL A 181 -0.34 -9.33 15.68
C VAL A 181 -1.08 -8.00 15.85
N VAL A 182 -2.33 -8.01 16.34
CA VAL A 182 -3.07 -6.76 16.61
C VAL A 182 -2.39 -5.93 17.70
N TYR A 183 -1.97 -6.54 18.80
CA TYR A 183 -1.30 -5.82 19.89
C TYR A 183 0.03 -5.23 19.46
N GLU A 184 0.83 -5.99 18.72
CA GLU A 184 2.11 -5.54 18.19
C GLU A 184 1.92 -4.41 17.17
N ALA A 185 0.94 -4.52 16.27
CA ALA A 185 0.62 -3.45 15.32
C ALA A 185 0.18 -2.14 16.02
N VAL A 186 -0.58 -2.23 17.12
CA VAL A 186 -0.89 -1.06 17.95
C VAL A 186 0.37 -0.49 18.61
N GLY A 187 1.29 -1.35 19.04
CA GLY A 187 2.62 -0.96 19.54
C GLY A 187 3.44 -0.20 18.49
N LEU A 188 3.51 -0.72 17.26
CA LEU A 188 4.17 -0.06 16.13
C LEU A 188 3.55 1.30 15.80
N ALA A 189 2.22 1.43 15.86
CA ALA A 189 1.55 2.71 15.65
C ALA A 189 1.94 3.75 16.71
N ARG A 190 2.12 3.32 17.97
CA ARG A 190 2.60 4.19 19.06
C ARG A 190 4.06 4.59 18.87
N GLU A 191 4.90 3.67 18.40
CA GLU A 191 6.31 3.94 18.07
C GLU A 191 6.45 4.99 16.95
N VAL A 192 5.57 4.93 15.95
CA VAL A 192 5.55 5.89 14.83
C VAL A 192 4.96 7.25 15.22
N ALA A 193 4.17 7.34 16.30
CA ALA A 193 3.44 8.54 16.69
C ALA A 193 4.29 9.84 16.73
N PRO A 194 5.52 9.85 17.30
CA PRO A 194 6.38 11.03 17.32
C PRO A 194 6.80 11.50 15.92
N HIS A 195 6.85 10.58 14.95
CA HIS A 195 7.33 10.82 13.59
C HIS A 195 6.20 11.07 12.58
N MET A 196 4.93 11.00 12.98
CA MET A 196 3.80 11.08 12.05
C MET A 196 3.78 12.34 11.18
N LYS A 197 4.34 13.48 11.64
CA LYS A 197 4.41 14.72 10.85
C LYS A 197 5.45 14.67 9.72
N LEU A 198 6.41 13.76 9.84
CA LEU A 198 7.53 13.58 8.90
C LEU A 198 7.30 12.40 7.94
N LEU A 199 6.21 11.63 8.14
CA LEU A 199 5.90 10.52 7.27
C LEU A 199 5.50 11.02 5.87
N PRO A 200 5.87 10.28 4.81
CA PRO A 200 5.20 10.40 3.52
C PRO A 200 3.70 10.23 3.69
N GLU A 201 2.91 10.92 2.87
CA GLU A 201 1.46 10.96 3.02
C GLU A 201 0.80 9.59 2.84
N GLU A 202 1.34 8.76 1.93
CA GLU A 202 0.89 7.37 1.77
C GLU A 202 1.10 6.56 3.06
N ALA A 203 2.27 6.67 3.70
CA ALA A 203 2.60 5.96 4.93
C ALA A 203 1.75 6.47 6.11
N LEU A 204 1.53 7.79 6.19
CA LEU A 204 0.64 8.40 7.18
C LEU A 204 -0.79 7.86 7.03
N TYR A 205 -1.34 7.90 5.82
CA TYR A 205 -2.66 7.36 5.50
C TYR A 205 -2.76 5.87 5.86
N ARG A 206 -1.78 5.07 5.40
CA ARG A 206 -1.72 3.62 5.66
C ARG A 206 -1.72 3.34 7.16
N CYS A 207 -0.90 4.01 7.95
CA CYS A 207 -0.82 3.84 9.40
C CYS A 207 -2.16 4.13 10.08
N ILE A 208 -2.76 5.30 9.82
CA ILE A 208 -4.02 5.72 10.45
C ILE A 208 -5.18 4.80 10.06
N TYR A 209 -5.33 4.53 8.76
CA TYR A 209 -6.38 3.66 8.25
C TYR A 209 -6.21 2.21 8.74
N GLY A 210 -4.97 1.71 8.74
CA GLY A 210 -4.63 0.39 9.24
C GLY A 210 -4.98 0.24 10.72
N LEU A 211 -4.56 1.19 11.54
CA LEU A 211 -4.88 1.23 12.96
C LEU A 211 -6.38 1.24 13.21
N ALA A 212 -7.14 2.09 12.52
CA ALA A 212 -8.59 2.17 12.68
C ALA A 212 -9.30 0.85 12.32
N ARG A 213 -8.74 0.05 11.40
CA ARG A 213 -9.31 -1.26 11.03
C ARG A 213 -9.14 -2.33 12.10
N ILE A 214 -8.07 -2.28 12.88
CA ILE A 214 -7.74 -3.31 13.90
C ILE A 214 -7.96 -2.84 15.34
N HIS A 215 -8.13 -1.53 15.55
CA HIS A 215 -8.30 -0.92 16.87
C HIS A 215 -9.40 0.13 16.87
N THR A 216 -10.09 0.28 18.00
CA THR A 216 -11.21 1.23 18.17
C THR A 216 -10.78 2.58 18.73
N GLY A 217 -9.47 2.85 18.80
CA GLY A 217 -8.92 4.12 19.32
C GLY A 217 -8.95 4.28 20.84
N ARG A 218 -9.64 3.41 21.58
CA ARG A 218 -9.68 3.46 23.06
C ARG A 218 -8.27 3.37 23.65
N GLY A 219 -7.93 4.30 24.54
CA GLY A 219 -6.68 4.31 25.30
C GLY A 219 -5.44 4.81 24.55
N SER A 220 -5.59 5.59 23.46
CA SER A 220 -4.45 6.15 22.73
C SER A 220 -4.65 7.63 22.35
N THR A 221 -4.94 8.47 23.34
CA THR A 221 -5.20 9.91 23.17
C THR A 221 -4.04 10.65 22.50
N GLU A 222 -2.79 10.33 22.87
CA GLU A 222 -1.60 10.94 22.26
C GLU A 222 -1.47 10.57 20.78
N LEU A 223 -1.66 9.29 20.44
CA LEU A 223 -1.60 8.80 19.05
C LEU A 223 -2.65 9.49 18.19
N LEU A 224 -3.89 9.61 18.69
CA LEU A 224 -4.96 10.31 18.00
C LEU A 224 -4.60 11.79 17.79
N ARG A 225 -4.11 12.48 18.82
CA ARG A 225 -3.69 13.89 18.72
C ARG A 225 -2.59 14.10 17.68
N ARG A 226 -1.62 13.17 17.60
CA ARG A 226 -0.55 13.22 16.59
C ARG A 226 -1.09 12.97 15.18
N ALA A 227 -1.96 11.99 15.03
CA ALA A 227 -2.64 11.72 13.76
C ALA A 227 -3.47 12.93 13.29
N GLU A 228 -4.25 13.54 14.19
CA GLU A 228 -5.03 14.76 13.92
C GLU A 228 -4.14 15.91 13.43
N ALA A 229 -3.06 16.20 14.15
CA ALA A 229 -2.13 17.26 13.77
C ALA A 229 -1.47 17.00 12.40
N SER A 230 -1.03 15.76 12.15
CA SER A 230 -0.40 15.39 10.87
C SER A 230 -1.37 15.43 9.70
N VAL A 231 -2.59 14.90 9.85
CA VAL A 231 -3.60 14.91 8.78
C VAL A 231 -4.04 16.34 8.52
N THR A 232 -4.29 17.15 9.55
CA THR A 232 -4.66 18.57 9.39
C THR A 232 -3.57 19.33 8.62
N GLN A 233 -2.30 19.12 8.94
CA GLN A 233 -1.18 19.71 8.22
C GLN A 233 -1.14 19.28 6.74
N ALA A 234 -1.36 17.98 6.46
CA ALA A 234 -1.38 17.46 5.10
C ALA A 234 -2.57 17.99 4.27
N LEU A 235 -3.75 18.13 4.87
CA LEU A 235 -4.95 18.68 4.23
C LEU A 235 -4.83 20.17 3.89
N GLY A 236 -3.96 20.90 4.59
CA GLY A 236 -3.66 22.32 4.30
C GLY A 236 -2.73 22.55 3.10
N ARG A 237 -2.09 21.50 2.57
CA ARG A 237 -1.20 21.60 1.41
C ARG A 237 -2.00 21.73 0.11
N ARG A 238 -1.46 22.45 -0.88
CA ARG A 238 -2.04 22.61 -2.23
C ARG A 238 -0.99 22.22 -3.29
N PRO A 239 -1.26 21.22 -4.15
CA PRO A 239 -2.45 20.36 -4.16
C PRO A 239 -2.55 19.46 -2.91
N CYS A 240 -3.75 18.98 -2.59
CA CYS A 240 -3.94 18.00 -1.53
C CYS A 240 -3.19 16.70 -1.91
N PRO A 241 -2.34 16.15 -1.02
CA PRO A 241 -1.49 15.02 -1.36
C PRO A 241 -2.25 13.67 -1.37
N PHE A 242 -3.47 13.62 -0.84
CA PHE A 242 -4.25 12.38 -0.75
C PHE A 242 -5.10 12.15 -2.00
N LEU A 243 -5.15 10.90 -2.44
CA LEU A 243 -6.07 10.45 -3.49
C LEU A 243 -7.53 10.54 -3.01
N PRO A 244 -8.52 10.67 -3.91
CA PRO A 244 -9.93 10.79 -3.53
C PRO A 244 -10.42 9.67 -2.58
N ARG A 245 -10.09 8.42 -2.91
CA ARG A 245 -10.40 7.24 -2.07
C ARG A 245 -9.77 7.27 -0.69
N GLN A 246 -8.59 7.90 -0.55
CA GLN A 246 -7.88 8.01 0.71
C GLN A 246 -8.56 9.02 1.62
N LEU A 247 -9.08 10.12 1.07
CA LEU A 247 -9.84 11.11 1.84
C LEU A 247 -11.07 10.48 2.49
N VAL A 248 -11.85 9.69 1.74
CA VAL A 248 -13.02 8.96 2.29
C VAL A 248 -12.59 8.00 3.41
N ARG A 249 -11.51 7.25 3.20
CA ARG A 249 -10.98 6.30 4.19
C ARG A 249 -10.38 6.98 5.43
N LEU A 250 -9.75 8.14 5.27
CA LEU A 250 -9.27 8.97 6.38
C LEU A 250 -10.44 9.51 7.18
N CYS A 251 -11.50 9.98 6.52
CA CYS A 251 -12.72 10.42 7.20
C CYS A 251 -13.30 9.31 8.08
N TRP A 252 -13.48 8.10 7.52
CA TRP A 252 -13.89 6.92 8.29
C TRP A 252 -12.91 6.60 9.43
N ALA A 253 -11.61 6.59 9.16
CA ALA A 253 -10.59 6.19 10.13
C ALA A 253 -10.53 7.16 11.32
N MET A 254 -10.53 8.46 11.07
CA MET A 254 -10.48 9.48 12.12
C MET A 254 -11.71 9.41 13.01
N ALA A 255 -12.91 9.33 12.42
CA ALA A 255 -14.15 9.20 13.17
C ALA A 255 -14.19 7.90 13.98
N ARG A 256 -13.75 6.77 13.40
CA ARG A 256 -13.66 5.48 14.09
C ARG A 256 -12.65 5.47 15.24
N LEU A 257 -11.54 6.18 15.11
CA LEU A 257 -10.56 6.35 16.18
C LEU A 257 -11.04 7.29 17.29
N GLY A 258 -12.24 7.85 17.17
CA GLY A 258 -12.85 8.72 18.17
C GLY A 258 -12.44 10.18 18.04
N CYS A 259 -11.93 10.60 16.88
CA CYS A 259 -11.67 12.01 16.61
C CYS A 259 -12.97 12.80 16.70
N ARG A 260 -12.95 13.90 17.46
CA ARG A 260 -14.06 14.85 17.59
C ARG A 260 -13.64 16.27 17.23
N ASP A 261 -12.42 16.48 16.75
CA ASP A 261 -11.97 17.80 16.34
C ASP A 261 -12.71 18.21 15.07
N ASN A 262 -13.47 19.29 15.16
CA ASN A 262 -14.22 19.81 14.01
C ASN A 262 -13.29 20.31 12.89
N ARG A 263 -12.05 20.72 13.21
CA ARG A 263 -11.10 21.28 12.24
C ARG A 263 -10.66 20.25 11.21
N ILE A 264 -10.38 19.02 11.64
CA ILE A 264 -9.97 17.96 10.71
C ILE A 264 -11.12 17.55 9.79
N PHE A 265 -12.36 17.46 10.31
CA PHE A 265 -13.51 17.13 9.48
C PHE A 265 -13.88 18.26 8.52
N GLN A 266 -13.72 19.53 8.90
CA GLN A 266 -13.85 20.66 7.97
C GLN A 266 -12.79 20.58 6.85
N GLY A 267 -11.54 20.26 7.19
CA GLY A 267 -10.49 20.06 6.20
C GLY A 267 -10.79 18.89 5.25
N LEU A 268 -11.26 17.76 5.79
CA LEU A 268 -11.66 16.60 4.99
C LEU A 268 -12.86 16.92 4.10
N GLU A 269 -13.89 17.59 4.63
CA GLU A 269 -15.05 18.05 3.88
C GLU A 269 -14.62 18.88 2.67
N GLN A 270 -13.81 19.92 2.89
CA GLN A 270 -13.33 20.77 1.81
C GLN A 270 -12.62 19.97 0.71
N GLN A 271 -11.71 19.06 1.09
CA GLN A 271 -10.98 18.26 0.11
C GLN A 271 -11.86 17.24 -0.60
N ILE A 272 -12.79 16.59 0.11
CA ILE A 272 -13.73 15.62 -0.47
C ILE A 272 -14.68 16.30 -1.46
N THR A 273 -15.23 17.46 -1.13
CA THR A 273 -16.11 18.23 -2.03
C THR A 273 -15.40 18.53 -3.36
N ASN A 274 -14.10 18.84 -3.34
CA ASN A 274 -13.32 19.11 -4.55
C ASN A 274 -13.11 17.89 -5.45
N VAL A 275 -13.24 16.67 -4.91
CA VAL A 275 -12.99 15.42 -5.65
C VAL A 275 -14.22 14.53 -5.74
N LEU A 276 -15.40 15.04 -5.39
CA LEU A 276 -16.64 14.27 -5.30
C LEU A 276 -16.97 13.55 -6.60
N ASN A 277 -16.79 14.24 -7.74
CA ASN A 277 -17.02 13.70 -9.08
C ASN A 277 -16.04 12.56 -9.45
N HIS A 278 -14.90 12.47 -8.76
CA HIS A 278 -13.88 11.44 -9.00
C HIS A 278 -14.07 10.18 -8.14
N LEU A 279 -14.91 10.24 -7.09
CA LEU A 279 -15.18 9.09 -6.24
C LEU A 279 -15.94 8.02 -7.02
N GLN A 280 -15.83 6.75 -6.67
CA GLN A 280 -16.70 5.70 -7.23
C GLN A 280 -18.03 5.62 -6.46
N VAL A 281 -19.06 4.97 -7.02
CA VAL A 281 -20.36 4.79 -6.32
C VAL A 281 -20.15 4.14 -4.94
N LYS A 282 -19.33 3.10 -4.85
CA LYS A 282 -18.99 2.43 -3.58
C LYS A 282 -18.30 3.36 -2.58
N GLU A 283 -17.53 4.34 -3.05
CA GLU A 283 -16.83 5.30 -2.19
C GLU A 283 -17.80 6.38 -1.69
N LEU A 284 -18.75 6.82 -2.54
CA LEU A 284 -19.85 7.70 -2.12
C LEU A 284 -20.76 7.02 -1.10
N GLU A 285 -21.14 5.75 -1.33
CA GLU A 285 -21.93 4.96 -0.37
C GLU A 285 -21.22 4.82 0.97
N ALA A 286 -19.91 4.50 0.95
CA ALA A 286 -19.11 4.41 2.15
C ALA A 286 -19.01 5.76 2.88
N LEU A 287 -18.82 6.86 2.14
CA LEU A 287 -18.78 8.21 2.70
C LEU A 287 -20.12 8.60 3.32
N TYR A 288 -21.24 8.30 2.66
CA TYR A 288 -22.57 8.55 3.18
C TYR A 288 -22.80 7.80 4.49
N GLY A 289 -22.43 6.51 4.54
CA GLY A 289 -22.47 5.71 5.77
C GLY A 289 -21.63 6.32 6.88
N VAL A 290 -20.40 6.74 6.59
CA VAL A 290 -19.53 7.44 7.56
C VAL A 290 -20.19 8.69 8.13
N LEU A 291 -20.75 9.55 7.27
CA LEU A 291 -21.30 10.83 7.70
C LEU A 291 -22.58 10.67 8.53
N THR A 292 -23.39 9.66 8.21
CA THR A 292 -24.66 9.39 8.90
C THR A 292 -24.48 8.55 10.17
N GLU A 293 -23.70 7.47 10.12
CA GLU A 293 -23.51 6.55 11.25
C GLU A 293 -22.62 7.12 12.36
N LEU A 294 -21.66 7.99 12.01
CA LEU A 294 -20.72 8.57 12.98
C LEU A 294 -21.16 9.95 13.47
N GLU A 295 -22.43 10.29 13.23
CA GLU A 295 -23.08 11.53 13.67
C GLU A 295 -22.25 12.77 13.34
N LEU A 296 -21.66 12.80 12.15
CA LEU A 296 -20.98 13.97 11.59
C LEU A 296 -22.04 14.97 11.07
N VAL A 297 -23.02 15.29 11.93
CA VAL A 297 -24.21 16.11 11.62
C VAL A 297 -23.81 17.53 11.21
N ARG A 298 -22.61 17.98 11.61
CA ARG A 298 -22.09 19.30 11.24
C ARG A 298 -21.71 19.39 9.77
N GLN A 299 -21.54 18.26 9.09
CA GLN A 299 -21.16 18.14 7.68
C GLN A 299 -22.39 17.94 6.77
N TRP A 300 -23.55 18.51 7.14
CA TRP A 300 -24.82 18.37 6.39
C TRP A 300 -24.72 18.77 4.92
N LYS A 301 -23.89 19.78 4.61
CA LYS A 301 -23.65 20.21 3.24
C LYS A 301 -23.01 19.09 2.41
N LEU A 302 -21.95 18.48 2.95
CA LEU A 302 -21.30 17.33 2.32
C LEU A 302 -22.26 16.14 2.17
N ILE A 303 -23.12 15.87 3.15
CA ILE A 303 -24.14 14.82 3.05
C ILE A 303 -25.03 15.06 1.82
N HIS A 304 -25.55 16.28 1.65
CA HIS A 304 -26.39 16.61 0.49
C HIS A 304 -25.62 16.63 -0.84
N ASP A 305 -24.34 17.00 -0.83
CA ASP A 305 -23.49 16.90 -2.02
C ASP A 305 -23.33 15.41 -2.43
N VAL A 306 -23.07 14.52 -1.47
CA VAL A 306 -22.94 13.07 -1.69
C VAL A 306 -24.26 12.46 -2.19
N GLU A 307 -25.39 12.83 -1.59
CA GLU A 307 -26.73 12.37 -2.04
C GLU A 307 -27.00 12.77 -3.49
N ARG A 308 -26.70 14.03 -3.86
CA ARG A 308 -26.85 14.50 -5.24
C ARG A 308 -25.92 13.76 -6.21
N ALA A 309 -24.68 13.50 -5.80
CA ALA A 309 -23.72 12.76 -6.61
C ALA A 309 -24.14 11.29 -6.83
N LEU A 310 -24.74 10.65 -5.81
CA LEU A 310 -25.32 9.31 -5.94
C LEU A 310 -26.52 9.31 -6.90
N GLN A 311 -27.47 10.24 -6.73
CA GLN A 311 -28.65 10.36 -7.59
C GLN A 311 -28.27 10.57 -9.06
N SER A 312 -27.33 11.49 -9.34
CA SER A 312 -26.86 11.76 -10.71
C SER A 312 -26.34 10.50 -11.41
N ARG A 313 -25.62 9.64 -10.68
CA ARG A 313 -25.06 8.39 -11.24
C ARG A 313 -26.11 7.32 -11.45
N GLU A 314 -27.15 7.30 -10.61
CA GLU A 314 -28.29 6.42 -10.82
C GLU A 314 -29.07 6.82 -12.07
N ASP A 315 -29.30 8.12 -12.26
CA ASP A 315 -29.98 8.67 -13.44
C ASP A 315 -29.18 8.39 -14.73
N GLU A 316 -27.86 8.59 -14.70
CA GLU A 316 -26.95 8.21 -15.79
C GLU A 316 -27.03 6.71 -16.09
N ALA A 317 -26.98 5.84 -15.07
CA ALA A 317 -27.05 4.39 -15.24
C ALA A 317 -28.43 3.92 -15.76
N ALA A 318 -29.51 4.61 -15.39
CA ALA A 318 -30.86 4.36 -15.90
C ALA A 318 -30.99 4.78 -17.37
N SER A 319 -30.37 5.90 -17.77
CA SER A 319 -30.37 6.37 -19.15
C SER A 319 -29.65 5.41 -20.10
N MET A 320 -28.57 4.77 -19.63
CA MET A 320 -27.78 3.82 -20.43
C MET A 320 -28.44 2.44 -20.54
N ASN A 321 -29.22 2.03 -19.54
CA ASN A 321 -29.91 0.75 -19.54
C ASN A 321 -31.38 0.92 -19.93
N LYS A 322 -31.69 0.75 -21.23
CA LYS A 322 -33.07 0.69 -21.76
C LYS A 322 -33.96 -0.39 -21.12
N SER A 323 -33.39 -1.25 -20.28
CA SER A 323 -34.12 -2.17 -19.41
C SER A 323 -34.16 -1.61 -17.99
N PRO A 324 -35.33 -1.20 -17.47
CA PRO A 324 -35.43 -0.65 -16.12
C PRO A 324 -34.89 -1.64 -15.10
N ARG A 325 -33.97 -1.19 -14.22
CA ARG A 325 -33.58 -1.97 -13.04
C ARG A 325 -34.86 -2.31 -12.27
N ARG A 326 -35.18 -3.60 -12.16
CA ARG A 326 -36.40 -4.12 -11.51
C ARG A 326 -36.55 -3.74 -10.03
N ARG A 327 -35.54 -3.11 -9.43
CA ARG A 327 -35.59 -2.55 -8.08
C ARG A 327 -35.01 -1.14 -8.12
N PRO A 328 -35.84 -0.08 -8.23
CA PRO A 328 -35.39 1.26 -7.86
C PRO A 328 -34.86 1.21 -6.43
N PHE A 329 -33.88 2.06 -6.08
CA PHE A 329 -33.39 2.22 -4.71
C PHE A 329 -34.57 2.65 -3.81
N ARG A 330 -35.36 1.69 -3.34
CA ARG A 330 -36.42 1.91 -2.34
C ARG A 330 -35.77 1.99 -0.96
N ARG A 331 -34.93 2.99 -0.76
CA ARG A 331 -34.98 3.76 0.47
C ARG A 331 -35.38 5.15 0.02
N ARG A 332 -36.70 5.42 0.02
CA ARG A 332 -37.15 6.82 0.08
C ARG A 332 -36.60 7.31 1.41
N TRP A 333 -35.48 8.01 1.37
CA TRP A 333 -34.84 8.61 2.54
C TRP A 333 -35.77 9.72 3.03
N THR A 334 -36.73 9.36 3.87
CA THR A 334 -37.62 10.32 4.50
C THR A 334 -36.79 11.12 5.48
N ARG A 335 -36.64 12.41 5.17
CA ARG A 335 -36.01 13.50 5.93
C ARG A 335 -36.33 13.55 7.43
N ALA A 336 -37.33 12.79 7.88
CA ALA A 336 -37.82 12.74 9.26
C ALA A 336 -36.91 11.94 10.23
N ASP A 337 -36.10 10.99 9.76
CA ASP A 337 -35.30 10.13 10.67
C ASP A 337 -33.98 10.75 11.16
N LEU A 338 -33.49 11.81 10.51
CA LEU A 338 -32.25 12.49 10.91
C LEU A 338 -32.44 13.45 12.11
N MET A 339 -33.68 13.77 12.47
CA MET A 339 -34.00 14.72 13.57
C MET A 339 -34.51 14.03 14.83
N HIS A 340 -34.84 12.73 14.80
CA HIS A 340 -35.12 11.96 16.01
C HIS A 340 -33.81 11.45 16.61
N SER A 341 -33.15 12.41 17.25
CA SER A 341 -32.13 12.24 18.28
C SER A 341 -32.35 10.96 19.09
N VAL A 342 -31.50 9.96 18.89
CA VAL A 342 -31.29 8.82 19.79
C VAL A 342 -30.51 9.33 21.01
N LEU A 343 -31.03 10.35 21.69
CA LEU A 343 -30.61 10.66 23.05
C LEU A 343 -31.25 9.59 23.94
N PRO A 344 -30.48 8.72 24.60
CA PRO A 344 -31.02 8.07 25.77
C PRO A 344 -31.36 9.17 26.78
N ALA A 345 -32.58 9.13 27.32
CA ALA A 345 -32.93 9.93 28.48
C ALA A 345 -31.85 9.70 29.54
N ARG A 346 -31.12 10.76 29.89
CA ARG A 346 -30.23 10.74 31.06
C ARG A 346 -31.08 10.33 32.25
N LYS A 347 -30.76 9.18 32.85
CA LYS A 347 -31.19 8.86 34.21
C LYS A 347 -30.23 9.52 35.18
#